data_AF-A0A2N2QNN7-F1
#
_entry.id   AF-A0A2N2QNN7-F1
#
_cell.length_a   1.000
_cell.length_b   1.000
_cell.length_c   1.000
_cell.angle_alpha   90.00
_cell.angle_beta   90.00
_cell.angle_gamma   90.00
#
_symmetry.space_group_name_H-M   'P 1'
#
loop_
_entity.id
_entity.type
_entity.pdbx_description
1 polymer ?
#
loop_
_entity_poly.entity_id
_entity_poly.type
_entity_poly.pdbx_seq_one_letter_code
_entity_poly.pdbx_strand_id
1 'polypeptide(L)'
;MSNGVIADGEEDYTRQAWREVEAAFPTAPVDGALREFYVSAVAENRFFVDTSTLSIGADGVVRYVLVVLTHGGARNVSFEGMRCETREWRIYASGRTDGSWSKARSDSWSPVREAAVNRHRAVLFLDYFCPGGVIVSNVGELRNVFKRPATLQANP
;
A
#
# COMPACT_ATOMS: atom_id res chain seq x y z
N MET A 1 -58.63 13.34 25.24
CA MET A 1 -58.23 13.38 23.82
C MET A 1 -56.76 13.75 23.81
N SER A 2 -55.88 12.75 23.81
CA SER A 2 -54.43 12.97 23.80
C SER A 2 -53.95 12.87 22.35
N ASN A 3 -53.66 14.00 21.72
CA ASN A 3 -52.90 14.02 20.48
C ASN A 3 -51.42 14.09 20.86
N GLY A 4 -50.71 13.00 20.59
CA GLY A 4 -49.30 12.82 20.84
C GLY A 4 -48.42 13.74 19.98
N VAL A 5 -47.26 14.01 20.56
CA VAL A 5 -46.19 14.93 20.21
C VAL A 5 -45.53 14.66 18.85
N ILE A 6 -44.94 15.74 18.34
CA ILE A 6 -44.12 15.98 17.14
C ILE A 6 -42.93 15.01 16.95
N ALA A 7 -42.66 14.73 15.67
CA ALA A 7 -41.43 14.34 14.96
C ALA A 7 -40.20 13.82 15.72
N ASP A 8 -39.59 12.76 15.15
CA ASP A 8 -38.14 12.74 15.00
C ASP A 8 -37.79 12.10 13.65
N GLY A 9 -37.24 12.91 12.74
CA GLY A 9 -36.62 12.41 11.54
C GLY A 9 -35.26 11.89 11.96
N GLU A 10 -35.13 10.57 12.07
CA GLU A 10 -33.82 9.94 12.20
C GLU A 10 -33.03 10.26 10.93
N GLU A 11 -32.17 11.27 11.07
CA GLU A 11 -31.14 11.63 10.12
C GLU A 11 -30.27 10.39 9.89
N ASP A 12 -30.59 9.65 8.81
CA ASP A 12 -29.72 8.65 8.23
C ASP A 12 -28.52 9.40 7.62
N TYR A 13 -27.54 9.72 8.48
CA TYR A 13 -26.17 10.00 8.06
C TYR A 13 -25.61 8.72 7.48
N THR A 14 -26.10 8.35 6.30
CA THR A 14 -25.53 7.28 5.48
C THR A 14 -24.03 7.57 5.38
N ARG A 15 -23.22 6.79 6.10
CA ARG A 15 -21.81 6.64 5.75
C ARG A 15 -21.83 6.18 4.31
N GLN A 16 -21.52 7.08 3.38
CA GLN A 16 -21.42 6.73 1.97
C GLN A 16 -20.50 5.50 1.88
N ALA A 17 -21.03 4.40 1.34
CA ALA A 17 -20.28 3.17 1.23
C ALA A 17 -18.97 3.46 0.50
N TRP A 18 -17.85 3.24 1.17
CA TRP A 18 -16.53 3.51 0.63
C TRP A 18 -16.39 2.83 -0.73
N ARG A 19 -15.86 3.56 -1.72
CA ARG A 19 -15.52 3.02 -3.04
C ARG A 19 -14.09 3.41 -3.38
N GLU A 20 -13.37 2.42 -3.86
CA GLU A 20 -12.05 2.61 -4.41
C GLU A 20 -12.11 3.45 -5.70
N VAL A 21 -11.17 4.40 -5.82
CA VAL A 21 -10.95 5.14 -7.07
C VAL A 21 -10.15 4.27 -8.03
N GLU A 22 -10.58 4.22 -9.29
CA GLU A 22 -9.87 3.46 -10.32
C GLU A 22 -8.41 3.94 -10.45
N ALA A 23 -7.48 3.00 -10.30
CA ALA A 23 -6.05 3.27 -10.35
C ALA A 23 -5.54 3.19 -11.79
N ALA A 24 -5.00 4.28 -12.32
CA ALA A 24 -4.22 4.25 -13.54
C ALA A 24 -2.91 3.47 -13.29
N PHE A 25 -2.50 2.65 -14.27
CA PHE A 25 -1.23 1.94 -14.15
C PHE A 25 -0.07 2.93 -14.32
N PRO A 26 0.92 2.91 -13.40
CA PRO A 26 2.07 3.80 -13.49
C PRO A 26 2.99 3.36 -14.63
N THR A 27 4.00 4.17 -14.94
CA THR A 27 5.10 3.73 -15.79
C THR A 27 5.83 2.54 -15.16
N ALA A 28 6.54 1.76 -15.98
CA ALA A 28 7.45 0.73 -15.48
C ALA A 28 8.47 1.34 -14.51
N PRO A 29 8.90 0.58 -13.48
CA PRO A 29 9.76 1.13 -12.46
C PRO A 29 11.12 1.54 -13.02
N VAL A 30 11.63 2.68 -12.58
CA VAL A 30 12.93 3.21 -13.00
C VAL A 30 13.97 2.97 -11.91
N ASP A 31 15.11 2.37 -12.27
CA ASP A 31 16.11 1.93 -11.29
C ASP A 31 16.63 3.07 -10.40
N GLY A 32 16.75 4.30 -10.93
CA GLY A 32 17.17 5.48 -10.16
C GLY A 32 16.18 5.92 -9.06
N ALA A 33 14.92 5.52 -9.15
CA ALA A 33 13.87 5.83 -8.16
C ALA A 33 13.58 4.68 -7.19
N LEU A 34 14.21 3.52 -7.37
CA LEU A 34 14.09 2.39 -6.46
C LEU A 34 14.75 2.71 -5.13
N ARG A 35 14.01 2.48 -4.05
CA ARG A 35 14.51 2.57 -2.69
C ARG A 35 14.30 1.24 -2.01
N GLU A 36 15.40 0.63 -1.60
CA GLU A 36 15.39 -0.61 -0.85
C GLU A 36 14.82 -0.36 0.55
N PHE A 37 14.03 -1.29 1.05
CA PHE A 37 13.59 -1.32 2.43
C PHE A 37 13.90 -2.67 3.05
N TYR A 38 14.33 -2.64 4.31
CA TYR A 38 14.71 -3.83 5.03
C TYR A 38 13.47 -4.54 5.57
N VAL A 39 13.37 -5.85 5.35
CA VAL A 39 12.21 -6.66 5.78
C VAL A 39 12.50 -7.47 7.04
N SER A 40 13.62 -8.19 7.07
CA SER A 40 14.13 -8.92 8.24
C SER A 40 15.52 -9.50 7.95
N ALA A 41 16.21 -9.98 8.99
CA ALA A 41 17.54 -10.58 8.87
C ALA A 41 17.50 -11.95 8.18
N VAL A 42 16.33 -12.59 8.17
CA VAL A 42 16.09 -13.90 7.55
C VAL A 42 15.45 -13.79 6.17
N ALA A 43 15.23 -12.57 5.67
CA ALA A 43 14.70 -12.37 4.34
C ALA A 43 15.80 -12.61 3.28
N GLU A 44 15.61 -13.61 2.43
CA GLU A 44 16.55 -13.91 1.33
C GLU A 44 16.34 -13.02 0.10
N ASN A 45 15.15 -12.41 -0.01
CA ASN A 45 14.79 -11.51 -1.11
C ASN A 45 15.12 -10.06 -0.74
N ARG A 46 15.43 -9.24 -1.74
CA ARG A 46 15.57 -7.79 -1.60
C ARG A 46 14.31 -7.10 -2.10
N PHE A 47 13.86 -6.08 -1.38
CA PHE A 47 12.58 -5.44 -1.61
C PHE A 47 12.76 -3.94 -1.83
N PHE A 48 12.09 -3.41 -2.85
CA PHE A 48 12.20 -2.01 -3.24
C PHE A 48 10.83 -1.43 -3.53
N VAL A 49 10.68 -0.15 -3.23
CA VAL A 49 9.57 0.67 -3.72
C VAL A 49 10.10 1.63 -4.78
N ASP A 50 9.41 1.76 -5.91
CA ASP A 50 9.64 2.87 -6.82
C ASP A 50 8.97 4.13 -6.29
N THR A 51 9.78 5.04 -5.73
CA THR A 51 9.30 6.26 -5.09
C THR A 51 8.69 7.29 -6.05
N SER A 52 8.95 7.16 -7.36
CA SER A 52 8.33 8.02 -8.38
C SER A 52 6.85 7.68 -8.60
N THR A 53 6.47 6.43 -8.34
CA THR A 53 5.11 5.90 -8.54
C THR A 53 4.17 6.07 -7.34
N LEU A 54 4.72 6.50 -6.20
CA LEU A 54 3.97 6.67 -4.96
C LEU A 54 2.85 7.70 -5.12
N SER A 55 1.65 7.33 -4.68
CA SER A 55 0.50 8.23 -4.59
C SER A 55 -0.41 7.86 -3.41
N ILE A 56 -1.17 8.84 -2.93
CA ILE A 56 -2.24 8.66 -1.96
C ILE A 56 -3.52 9.12 -2.67
N GLY A 57 -4.47 8.20 -2.85
CA GLY A 57 -5.76 8.56 -3.45
C GLY A 57 -6.69 9.23 -2.46
N ALA A 58 -7.68 9.94 -2.98
CA ALA A 58 -8.76 10.51 -2.18
C ALA A 58 -9.60 9.44 -1.44
N ASP A 59 -9.46 8.18 -1.83
CA ASP A 59 -10.05 6.99 -1.20
C ASP A 59 -9.22 6.43 -0.04
N GLY A 60 -8.12 7.08 0.35
CA GLY A 60 -7.26 6.65 1.45
C GLY A 60 -6.36 5.47 1.11
N VAL A 61 -6.17 5.15 -0.18
CA VAL A 61 -5.29 4.08 -0.62
C VAL A 61 -3.91 4.62 -0.99
N VAL A 62 -2.87 4.08 -0.36
CA VAL A 62 -1.48 4.24 -0.80
C VAL A 62 -1.25 3.32 -2.00
N ARG A 63 -0.92 3.88 -3.16
CA ARG A 63 -0.62 3.12 -4.38
C ARG A 63 0.87 3.20 -4.69
N TYR A 64 1.48 2.06 -4.99
CA TYR A 64 2.94 1.95 -5.11
C TYR A 64 3.35 0.80 -6.03
N VAL A 65 4.50 0.94 -6.69
CA VAL A 65 5.16 -0.19 -7.35
C VAL A 65 6.16 -0.84 -6.39
N LEU A 66 5.99 -2.14 -6.20
CA LEU A 66 6.90 -3.01 -5.46
C LEU A 66 7.77 -3.78 -6.45
N VAL A 67 9.08 -3.79 -6.20
CA VAL A 67 10.04 -4.65 -6.90
C VAL A 67 10.65 -5.61 -5.89
N VAL A 68 10.58 -6.90 -6.18
CA VAL A 68 11.22 -7.97 -5.39
C VAL A 68 12.27 -8.64 -6.23
N LEU A 69 13.52 -8.56 -5.79
CA LEU A 69 14.62 -9.35 -6.34
C LEU A 69 14.76 -10.61 -5.51
N THR A 70 14.51 -11.77 -6.12
CA THR A 70 14.58 -13.05 -5.41
C THR A 70 16.00 -13.55 -5.32
N HIS A 71 16.28 -14.39 -4.32
CA HIS A 71 17.57 -15.08 -4.22
C HIS A 71 17.92 -15.87 -5.50
N GLY A 72 16.92 -16.46 -6.16
CA GLY A 72 17.07 -17.16 -7.44
C GLY A 72 17.26 -16.26 -8.67
N GLY A 73 17.43 -14.94 -8.50
CA GLY A 73 17.71 -14.01 -9.60
C GLY A 73 16.50 -13.49 -10.36
N ALA A 74 15.27 -13.83 -9.94
CA ALA A 74 14.06 -13.30 -10.57
C ALA A 74 13.77 -11.87 -10.09
N ARG A 75 13.31 -11.02 -11.01
CA ARG A 75 12.78 -9.69 -10.70
C ARG A 75 11.26 -9.69 -10.86
N ASN A 76 10.57 -9.65 -9.73
CA ASN A 76 9.12 -9.56 -9.70
C ASN A 76 8.69 -8.11 -9.49
N VAL A 77 7.76 -7.63 -10.31
CA VAL A 77 7.23 -6.27 -10.24
C VAL A 77 5.73 -6.34 -10.04
N SER A 78 5.19 -5.63 -9.06
CA SER A 78 3.75 -5.49 -8.83
C SER A 78 3.37 -4.03 -8.61
N PHE A 79 2.21 -3.64 -9.15
CA PHE A 79 1.54 -2.41 -8.75
C PHE A 79 0.49 -2.77 -7.70
N GLU A 80 0.62 -2.18 -6.53
CA GLU A 80 -0.13 -2.56 -5.32
C GLU A 80 -0.83 -1.36 -4.69
N GLY A 81 -1.87 -1.67 -3.91
CA GLY A 81 -2.60 -0.72 -3.08
C GLY A 81 -2.59 -1.18 -1.63
N MET A 82 -2.48 -0.23 -0.69
CA MET A 82 -2.58 -0.47 0.74
C MET A 82 -3.57 0.50 1.39
N ARG A 83 -4.45 -0.05 2.23
CA ARG A 83 -5.44 0.68 3.01
C ARG A 83 -5.03 0.69 4.47
N CYS A 84 -4.67 1.86 4.98
CA CYS A 84 -4.34 2.03 6.39
C CYS A 84 -5.55 1.78 7.30
N GLU A 85 -6.72 2.31 6.92
CA GLU A 85 -7.97 2.22 7.70
C GLU A 85 -8.39 0.78 8.01
N THR A 86 -8.29 -0.12 7.03
CA THR A 86 -8.73 -1.52 7.18
C THR A 86 -7.59 -2.51 7.34
N ARG A 87 -6.33 -2.05 7.29
CA ARG A 87 -5.13 -2.90 7.33
C ARG A 87 -5.14 -3.97 6.24
N GLU A 88 -5.40 -3.55 5.01
CA GLU A 88 -5.49 -4.42 3.84
C GLU A 88 -4.56 -3.99 2.72
N TRP A 89 -4.24 -4.93 1.82
CA TRP A 89 -3.51 -4.67 0.59
C TRP A 89 -4.14 -5.43 -0.58
N ARG A 90 -3.86 -4.97 -1.80
CA ARG A 90 -4.21 -5.69 -3.04
C ARG A 90 -3.13 -5.52 -4.10
N ILE A 91 -3.10 -6.42 -5.09
CA ILE A 91 -2.34 -6.23 -6.33
C ILE A 91 -3.31 -5.74 -7.41
N TYR A 92 -2.96 -4.65 -8.08
CA TYR A 92 -3.65 -4.17 -9.27
C TYR A 92 -3.17 -4.85 -10.54
N ALA A 93 -1.86 -5.04 -10.64
CA ALA A 93 -1.21 -5.62 -11.81
C ALA A 93 0.18 -6.17 -11.49
N SER A 94 0.65 -7.09 -12.33
CA SER A 94 2.03 -7.57 -12.37
C SER A 94 2.75 -6.96 -13.57
N GLY A 95 3.98 -6.49 -13.37
CA GLY A 95 4.81 -5.93 -14.43
C GLY A 95 5.46 -7.03 -15.27
N ARG A 96 5.57 -6.78 -16.58
CA ARG A 96 6.28 -7.63 -17.53
C ARG A 96 7.68 -7.09 -17.81
N THR A 97 8.54 -7.91 -18.41
CA THR A 97 9.91 -7.54 -18.78
C THR A 97 9.97 -6.45 -19.85
N ASP A 98 8.93 -6.31 -20.68
CA ASP A 98 8.77 -5.24 -21.67
C ASP A 98 8.25 -3.92 -21.06
N GLY A 99 8.05 -3.87 -19.73
CA GLY A 99 7.53 -2.71 -19.01
C GLY A 99 6.00 -2.57 -19.04
N SER A 100 5.27 -3.46 -19.73
CA SER A 100 3.81 -3.47 -19.74
C SER A 100 3.22 -4.10 -18.48
N TRP A 101 1.92 -3.84 -18.24
CA TRP A 101 1.19 -4.39 -17.09
C TRP A 101 0.26 -5.52 -17.48
N SER A 102 0.23 -6.57 -16.66
CA SER A 102 -0.79 -7.60 -16.67
C SER A 102 -1.74 -7.36 -15.49
N LYS A 103 -2.99 -6.97 -15.77
CA LYS A 103 -3.99 -6.73 -14.73
C LYS A 103 -4.18 -7.99 -13.86
N ALA A 104 -4.31 -7.78 -12.55
CA ALA A 104 -4.61 -8.84 -11.61
C ALA A 104 -5.98 -9.47 -11.95
N ARG A 105 -6.07 -10.80 -11.80
CA ARG A 105 -7.33 -11.52 -12.04
C ARG A 105 -8.35 -11.30 -10.93
N SER A 106 -7.89 -10.96 -9.72
CA SER A 106 -8.72 -10.65 -8.56
C SER A 106 -8.55 -9.19 -8.18
N ASP A 107 -9.64 -8.59 -7.74
CA ASP A 107 -9.73 -7.27 -7.13
C ASP A 107 -9.90 -7.32 -5.60
N SER A 108 -9.73 -8.50 -5.00
CA SER A 108 -9.87 -8.70 -3.56
C SER A 108 -8.80 -8.00 -2.75
N TRP A 109 -9.24 -7.42 -1.64
CA TRP A 109 -8.39 -6.94 -0.57
C TRP A 109 -8.00 -8.10 0.35
N SER A 110 -6.71 -8.17 0.69
CA SER A 110 -6.14 -9.18 1.57
C SER A 110 -5.64 -8.52 2.85
N PRO A 111 -5.81 -9.16 4.03
CA PRO A 111 -5.30 -8.59 5.27
C PRO A 111 -3.77 -8.51 5.24
N VAL A 112 -3.22 -7.45 5.82
CA VAL A 112 -1.79 -7.34 6.10
C VAL A 112 -1.45 -8.28 7.26
N ARG A 113 -0.70 -9.35 6.95
CA ARG A 113 -0.28 -10.36 7.93
C ARG A 113 1.18 -10.16 8.35
N GLU A 114 1.41 -10.18 9.65
CA GLU A 114 2.75 -10.33 10.22
C GLU A 114 3.12 -11.81 10.20
N ALA A 115 3.99 -12.18 9.26
CA ALA A 115 4.48 -13.55 9.11
C ALA A 115 6.00 -13.60 9.30
N ALA A 116 6.55 -14.78 9.60
CA ALA A 116 8.00 -14.96 9.70
C ALA A 116 8.71 -14.73 8.35
N VAL A 117 8.05 -15.09 7.24
CA VAL A 117 8.56 -14.98 5.87
C VAL A 117 7.63 -14.08 5.05
N ASN A 118 8.18 -13.34 4.08
CA ASN A 118 7.44 -12.48 3.15
C ASN A 118 6.59 -11.39 3.84
N ARG A 119 6.99 -10.91 5.02
CA ARG A 119 6.33 -9.80 5.76
C ARG A 119 6.54 -8.40 5.18
N HIS A 120 6.97 -8.28 3.93
CA HIS A 120 7.28 -6.99 3.29
C HIS A 120 6.08 -6.03 3.32
N ARG A 121 4.85 -6.52 3.15
CA ARG A 121 3.64 -5.68 3.27
C ARG A 121 3.34 -5.25 4.70
N ALA A 122 3.68 -6.08 5.69
CA ALA A 122 3.55 -5.70 7.10
C ALA A 122 4.56 -4.61 7.47
N VAL A 123 5.80 -4.73 7.00
CA VAL A 123 6.82 -3.69 7.16
C VAL A 123 6.39 -2.39 6.49
N LEU A 124 5.94 -2.44 5.23
CA LEU A 124 5.42 -1.25 4.56
C LEU A 124 4.24 -0.61 5.31
N PHE A 125 3.33 -1.41 5.86
CA PHE A 125 2.22 -0.91 6.68
C PHE A 125 2.72 -0.23 7.97
N LEU A 126 3.48 -0.95 8.79
CA LEU A 126 3.85 -0.53 10.13
C LEU A 126 4.86 0.62 10.14
N ASP A 127 5.84 0.57 9.24
CA ASP A 127 7.04 1.41 9.36
C ASP A 127 7.07 2.54 8.33
N TYR A 128 6.30 2.42 7.23
CA TYR A 128 6.37 3.36 6.11
C TYR A 128 5.07 4.10 5.83
N PHE A 129 3.97 3.38 5.66
CA PHE A 129 2.75 3.93 5.08
C PHE A 129 1.73 4.33 6.14
N CYS A 130 1.63 3.52 7.20
CA CYS A 130 0.62 3.63 8.23
C CYS A 130 1.24 3.59 9.66
N PRO A 131 2.29 4.38 9.97
CA PRO A 131 2.86 4.38 11.31
C PRO A 131 1.80 4.75 12.35
N GLY A 132 1.61 3.90 13.37
CA GLY A 132 0.53 4.05 14.35
C GLY A 132 -0.88 3.75 13.81
N GLY A 133 -1.00 3.12 12.64
CA GLY A 133 -2.27 2.78 11.99
C GLY A 133 -2.89 3.92 11.18
N VAL A 134 -2.27 5.10 11.16
CA VAL A 134 -2.76 6.28 10.43
C VAL A 134 -1.92 6.49 9.19
N ILE A 135 -2.57 6.72 8.04
CA ILE A 135 -1.88 7.04 6.79
C ILE A 135 -1.02 8.30 6.96
N VAL A 136 0.19 8.29 6.38
CA VAL A 136 1.01 9.50 6.33
C VAL A 136 0.28 10.65 5.63
N SER A 137 0.60 11.89 6.02
CA SER A 137 -0.23 13.07 5.74
C SER A 137 -0.25 13.45 4.26
N ASN A 138 0.83 13.15 3.52
CA ASN A 138 0.94 13.43 2.08
C ASN A 138 2.05 12.59 1.41
N VAL A 139 2.05 12.58 0.08
CA VAL A 139 3.04 11.84 -0.73
C VAL A 139 4.49 12.35 -0.54
N GLY A 140 4.69 13.61 -0.19
CA GLY A 140 6.01 14.18 0.09
C GLY A 140 6.62 13.57 1.35
N GLU A 141 5.81 13.44 2.40
CA GLU A 141 6.16 12.70 3.62
C GLU A 141 6.48 11.24 3.30
N LEU A 142 5.60 10.56 2.56
CA LEU A 142 5.79 9.17 2.14
C LEU A 142 7.14 8.96 1.43
N ARG A 143 7.50 9.84 0.49
CA ARG A 143 8.80 9.80 -0.20
C ARG A 143 9.96 10.07 0.74
N ASN A 144 9.80 10.93 1.74
CA ASN A 144 10.84 11.24 2.71
C ASN A 144 11.16 10.05 3.62
N VAL A 145 10.19 9.18 3.92
CA VAL A 145 10.45 7.97 4.73
C VAL A 145 11.50 7.07 4.06
N PHE A 146 11.47 6.95 2.72
CA PHE A 146 12.44 6.17 1.94
C PHE A 146 13.80 6.84 1.71
N LYS A 147 14.01 8.07 2.19
CA LYS A 147 15.34 8.73 2.13
C LYS A 147 16.26 8.29 3.26
N ARG A 148 15.71 7.74 4.34
CA ARG A 148 16.50 7.19 5.44
C ARG A 148 17.01 5.80 5.05
N PRO A 149 18.28 5.47 5.32
CA PRO A 149 18.86 4.19 4.92
C PRO A 149 18.16 3.04 5.64
N ALA A 150 17.78 2.00 4.88
CA ALA A 150 16.97 0.85 5.31
C ALA A 150 17.39 0.21 6.65
N THR A 151 18.69 0.23 6.97
CA THR A 151 19.26 -0.31 8.21
C THR A 151 18.90 0.51 9.44
N LEU A 152 18.62 1.81 9.30
CA LEU A 152 18.21 2.68 10.41
C LEU A 152 16.72 2.57 10.75
N GLN A 153 15.88 2.02 9.84
CA GLN A 153 14.50 1.65 10.17
C GLN A 153 14.40 0.27 10.84
N ALA A 154 15.49 -0.51 10.87
CA ALA A 154 15.56 -1.80 11.52
C ALA A 154 15.99 -1.62 12.99
N ASN A 155 15.11 -1.15 13.87
CA ASN A 155 15.37 -1.18 15.31
C ASN A 155 14.22 -1.92 16.05
N PRO A 156 14.56 -2.64 17.14
CA PRO A 156 13.86 -3.82 17.65
C PRO A 156 12.48 -3.56 18.26
#